data_AF-A0AAN1TXY4-F1
#
_entry.id   AF-A0AAN1TXY4-F1
#
_cell.length_a   1.000
_cell.length_b   1.000
_cell.length_c   1.000
_cell.angle_alpha   90.00
_cell.angle_beta   90.00
_cell.angle_gamma   90.00
#
_symmetry.space_group_name_H-M   'P 1'
#
loop_
_entity.id
_entity.type
_entity.pdbx_description
1 polymer ?
#
loop_
_entity_poly.entity_id
_entity_poly.type
_entity_poly.pdbx_seq_one_letter_code
_entity_poly.pdbx_strand_id
1 'polypeptide(L)'
;MSSTTPLNFSVTPSRVTQNDIIRVLGEYTFIRLDNGDEAFFHHGNWITSADASCGEPSVFELAQSMARAGCKSLRFVELPVPDDEDWNWDDVVEKLVNSSLTREVRGELIVTCSGNARHGRGIHICCDPLLSGINNNLWFPLNDAEDWHTGIERVLTMNGIAENVVRLEPLRDGPEYSDFKVVYNRKVFD
;
A
#
# COMPACT_ATOMS: atom_id res chain seq x y z
N MET A 1 16.59 4.25 41.19
CA MET A 1 16.72 5.10 39.98
C MET A 1 16.74 4.15 38.80
N SER A 2 15.58 3.88 38.21
CA SER A 2 15.45 2.97 37.06
C SER A 2 15.46 3.82 35.80
N SER A 3 16.57 3.75 35.07
CA SER A 3 16.74 4.35 33.75
C SER A 3 16.01 3.51 32.71
N THR A 4 14.82 3.97 32.30
CA THR A 4 14.08 3.40 31.16
C THR A 4 14.68 3.95 29.87
N THR A 5 15.42 3.12 29.16
CA THR A 5 15.87 3.36 27.78
C THR A 5 14.65 3.49 26.87
N PRO A 6 14.48 4.56 26.08
CA PRO A 6 13.42 4.61 25.10
C PRO A 6 13.72 3.58 24.00
N LEU A 7 12.77 2.68 23.74
CA LEU A 7 12.76 1.82 22.58
C LEU A 7 12.70 2.72 21.34
N ASN A 8 13.85 2.86 20.70
CA ASN A 8 13.98 3.53 19.42
C ASN A 8 13.27 2.63 18.38
N PHE A 9 11.99 2.88 18.13
CA PHE A 9 11.31 2.30 16.97
C PHE A 9 11.91 2.95 15.73
N SER A 10 13.02 2.40 15.26
CA SER A 10 13.42 2.62 13.87
C SER A 10 12.29 2.02 13.03
N VAL A 11 11.46 2.87 12.45
CA VAL A 11 10.63 2.50 11.31
C VAL A 11 11.64 2.21 10.20
N THR A 12 12.13 0.98 10.15
CA THR A 12 12.81 0.47 8.96
C THR A 12 11.83 0.63 7.81
N PRO A 13 12.24 1.23 6.67
CA PRO A 13 11.37 1.27 5.51
C PRO A 13 10.91 -0.15 5.22
N SER A 14 9.63 -0.31 4.90
CA SER A 14 9.06 -1.56 4.43
C SER A 14 10.01 -2.14 3.38
N ARG A 15 10.76 -3.19 3.76
CA ARG A 15 11.66 -3.88 2.84
C ARG A 15 10.81 -4.36 1.69
N VAL A 16 11.07 -3.84 0.48
CA VAL A 16 10.43 -4.32 -0.74
C VAL A 16 10.61 -5.84 -0.78
N THR A 17 9.51 -6.59 -0.74
CA THR A 17 9.59 -8.05 -0.74
C THR A 17 9.62 -8.59 -2.17
N GLN A 18 10.15 -9.80 -2.37
CA GLN A 18 10.12 -10.45 -3.67
C GLN A 18 8.70 -10.56 -4.26
N ASN A 19 7.69 -10.71 -3.39
CA ASN A 19 6.30 -10.74 -3.83
C ASN A 19 5.81 -9.38 -4.37
N ASP A 20 6.25 -8.27 -3.75
CA ASP A 20 5.93 -6.92 -4.23
C ASP A 20 6.59 -6.67 -5.59
N ILE A 21 7.85 -7.09 -5.75
CA ILE A 21 8.58 -7.02 -7.02
C ILE A 21 7.84 -7.81 -8.11
N ILE A 22 7.47 -9.06 -7.85
CA ILE A 22 6.75 -9.91 -8.82
C ILE A 22 5.39 -9.31 -9.18
N ARG A 23 4.68 -8.67 -8.24
CA ARG A 23 3.40 -8.00 -8.52
C ARG A 23 3.57 -6.84 -9.50
N VAL A 24 4.61 -6.03 -9.30
CA VAL A 24 4.85 -4.78 -10.03
C VAL A 24 5.55 -5.00 -11.36
N LEU A 25 6.46 -5.97 -11.44
CA LEU A 25 7.14 -6.32 -12.69
C LEU A 25 6.31 -7.34 -13.50
N GLY A 26 5.65 -8.28 -12.83
CA GLY A 26 5.03 -9.42 -13.47
C GLY A 26 6.04 -10.52 -13.83
N GLU A 27 5.65 -11.42 -14.73
CA GLU A 27 6.45 -12.59 -15.09
C GLU A 27 7.61 -12.26 -16.05
N TYR A 28 7.38 -11.35 -17.00
CA TYR A 28 8.34 -10.89 -17.99
C TYR A 28 8.26 -9.37 -18.08
N THR A 29 9.37 -8.68 -17.84
CA THR A 29 9.39 -7.22 -17.80
C THR A 29 10.62 -6.68 -18.48
N PHE A 30 10.40 -5.72 -19.37
CA PHE A 30 11.44 -4.92 -19.99
C PHE A 30 11.31 -3.49 -19.50
N ILE A 31 12.41 -2.94 -19.00
CA ILE A 31 12.52 -1.56 -18.53
C ILE A 31 13.48 -0.83 -19.46
N ARG A 32 13.09 0.36 -19.92
CA ARG A 32 13.95 1.28 -20.65
C ARG A 32 14.01 2.61 -19.93
N LEU A 33 15.22 3.12 -19.75
CA LEU A 33 15.46 4.45 -19.19
C LEU A 33 15.58 5.49 -20.30
N ASP A 34 15.35 6.76 -19.96
CA ASP A 34 15.40 7.88 -20.91
C ASP A 34 16.80 8.10 -21.54
N ASN A 35 17.88 7.69 -20.87
CA ASN A 35 19.23 7.66 -21.45
C ASN A 35 19.44 6.55 -22.49
N GLY A 36 18.45 5.66 -22.64
CA GLY A 36 18.49 4.52 -23.54
C GLY A 36 18.91 3.21 -22.88
N ASP A 37 19.31 3.20 -21.60
CA ASP A 37 19.69 1.97 -20.91
C ASP A 37 18.49 1.04 -20.76
N GLU A 38 18.74 -0.26 -20.94
CA GLU A 38 17.69 -1.26 -20.97
C GLU A 38 18.00 -2.39 -19.98
N ALA A 39 16.97 -2.93 -19.37
CA ALA A 39 17.06 -4.16 -18.59
C ALA A 39 15.87 -5.06 -18.78
N PHE A 40 16.14 -6.37 -18.68
CA PHE A 40 15.14 -7.41 -18.75
C PHE A 40 15.12 -8.22 -17.45
N PHE A 41 13.90 -8.40 -16.93
CA PHE A 41 13.61 -9.13 -15.70
C PHE A 41 12.65 -10.30 -15.98
N HIS A 42 12.87 -11.40 -15.26
CA HIS A 42 11.99 -12.57 -15.26
C HIS A 42 11.65 -12.98 -13.82
N HIS A 43 10.36 -13.04 -13.49
CA HIS A 43 9.86 -13.27 -12.11
C HIS A 43 10.52 -12.34 -11.07
N GLY A 44 10.75 -11.09 -11.43
CA GLY A 44 11.42 -10.12 -10.57
C GLY A 44 12.92 -10.32 -10.37
N ASN A 45 13.55 -11.25 -11.09
CA ASN A 45 15.00 -11.42 -11.10
C ASN A 45 15.59 -10.74 -12.32
N TRP A 46 16.71 -10.03 -12.13
CA TRP A 46 17.48 -9.45 -13.23
C TRP A 46 18.10 -10.56 -14.08
N ILE A 47 17.96 -10.47 -15.41
CA ILE A 47 18.50 -11.44 -16.36
C ILE A 47 19.65 -10.84 -17.17
N THR A 48 19.44 -9.66 -17.75
CA THR A 48 20.43 -8.96 -18.56
C THR A 48 20.09 -7.49 -18.69
N SER A 49 21.09 -6.67 -19.02
CA SER A 49 20.94 -5.26 -19.37
C SER A 49 21.71 -4.93 -20.64
N ALA A 50 21.40 -3.77 -21.24
CA ALA A 50 22.19 -3.14 -22.27
C ALA A 50 22.45 -1.68 -21.88
N ASP A 51 23.72 -1.30 -21.85
CA ASP A 51 24.16 0.08 -21.68
C ASP A 51 24.18 0.78 -23.05
N ALA A 52 23.35 1.81 -23.19
CA ALA A 52 23.23 2.56 -24.43
C ALA A 52 24.49 3.37 -24.76
N SER A 53 25.25 3.79 -23.74
CA SER A 53 26.49 4.55 -23.90
C SER A 53 27.64 3.69 -24.44
N CYS A 54 27.60 2.38 -24.16
CA CYS A 54 28.58 1.41 -24.64
C CYS A 54 28.25 0.81 -26.02
N GLY A 55 27.11 1.18 -26.62
CA GLY A 55 26.68 0.67 -27.93
C GLY A 55 26.29 -0.81 -27.90
N GLU A 56 25.84 -1.31 -26.74
CA GLU A 56 25.38 -2.68 -26.60
C GLU A 56 24.09 -2.92 -27.40
N PRO A 57 23.89 -4.13 -27.95
CA PRO A 57 22.66 -4.46 -28.65
C PRO A 57 21.47 -4.47 -27.67
N SER A 58 20.33 -3.96 -28.12
CA SER A 58 19.09 -3.92 -27.32
C SER A 58 18.70 -5.31 -26.83
N VAL A 59 18.29 -5.39 -25.55
CA VAL A 59 17.79 -6.64 -24.93
C VAL A 59 16.30 -6.86 -25.20
N PHE A 60 15.64 -5.94 -25.91
CA PHE A 60 14.21 -6.01 -26.20
C PHE A 60 13.81 -7.23 -27.04
N GLU A 61 14.56 -7.56 -28.09
CA GLU A 61 14.25 -8.71 -28.94
C GLU A 61 14.35 -10.03 -28.18
N LEU A 62 15.34 -10.12 -27.27
CA LEU A 62 15.53 -11.26 -26.38
C LEU A 62 14.37 -11.37 -25.38
N ALA A 63 14.00 -10.27 -24.71
CA ALA A 63 12.88 -10.20 -23.79
C ALA A 63 11.55 -10.62 -24.47
N GLN A 64 11.30 -10.08 -25.67
CA GLN A 64 10.11 -10.39 -26.45
C GLN A 64 10.09 -11.86 -26.89
N SER A 65 11.23 -12.41 -27.31
CA SER A 65 11.35 -13.80 -27.72
C SER A 65 11.11 -14.76 -26.55
N MET A 66 11.65 -14.45 -25.36
CA MET A 66 11.41 -15.24 -24.14
C MET A 66 9.94 -15.19 -23.70
N ALA A 67 9.31 -14.02 -23.68
CA ALA A 67 7.89 -13.91 -23.34
C ALA A 67 7.00 -14.70 -24.31
N ARG A 68 7.31 -14.65 -25.63
CA ARG A 68 6.62 -15.43 -26.65
C ARG A 68 6.83 -16.94 -26.48
N ALA A 69 8.04 -17.37 -26.17
CA ALA A 69 8.33 -18.78 -25.90
C ALA A 69 7.55 -19.31 -24.67
N GLY A 70 7.33 -18.45 -23.67
CA GLY A 70 6.49 -18.74 -22.50
C GLY A 70 4.98 -18.59 -22.73
N CYS A 71 4.52 -18.20 -23.93
CA CYS A 71 3.12 -17.82 -24.20
C CYS A 71 2.58 -16.74 -23.24
N LYS A 72 3.44 -15.81 -22.79
CA LYS A 72 3.11 -14.70 -21.90
C LYS A 72 3.26 -13.35 -22.60
N SER A 73 2.60 -12.34 -22.04
CA SER A 73 2.80 -10.96 -22.46
C SER A 73 4.08 -10.38 -21.82
N LEU A 74 4.82 -9.59 -22.58
CA LEU A 74 5.94 -8.81 -22.06
C LEU A 74 5.40 -7.49 -21.53
N ARG A 75 5.64 -7.19 -20.24
CA ARG A 75 5.39 -5.85 -19.69
C ARG A 75 6.53 -4.93 -20.14
N PHE A 76 6.20 -3.77 -20.66
CA PHE A 76 7.14 -2.76 -21.12
C PHE A 76 6.96 -1.49 -20.28
N VAL A 77 8.06 -0.98 -19.72
CA VAL A 77 8.05 0.18 -18.81
C VAL A 77 9.13 1.17 -19.25
N GLU A 78 8.76 2.44 -19.40
CA GLU A 78 9.68 3.55 -19.66
C GLU A 78 9.75 4.44 -18.43
N LEU A 79 10.97 4.78 -18.00
CA LEU A 79 11.22 5.54 -16.78
C LEU A 79 12.32 6.60 -16.98
N PRO A 80 12.27 7.71 -16.23
CA PRO A 80 13.40 8.63 -16.18
C PRO A 80 14.62 7.95 -15.56
N VAL A 81 15.80 8.41 -15.98
CA VAL A 81 17.07 8.00 -15.35
C VAL A 81 17.05 8.43 -13.88
N PRO A 82 17.43 7.56 -12.93
CA PRO A 82 17.57 7.97 -11.54
C PRO A 82 18.53 9.17 -11.37
N ASP A 83 18.19 10.09 -10.46
CA ASP A 83 19.04 11.26 -10.16
C ASP A 83 20.36 10.91 -9.45
N ASP A 84 20.47 9.69 -8.92
CA ASP A 84 21.67 9.19 -8.24
C ASP A 84 22.68 8.74 -9.29
N GLU A 85 23.93 9.20 -9.22
CA GLU A 85 24.98 8.83 -10.18
C GLU A 85 25.43 7.38 -10.04
N ASP A 86 25.30 6.79 -8.84
CA ASP A 86 25.73 5.41 -8.52
C ASP A 86 24.53 4.43 -8.49
N TRP A 87 23.46 4.75 -9.23
CA TRP A 87 22.25 3.92 -9.27
C TRP A 87 22.52 2.51 -9.84
N ASN A 88 21.75 1.54 -9.36
CA ASN A 88 21.69 0.20 -9.94
C ASN A 88 20.25 -0.22 -10.27
N TRP A 89 20.09 -1.32 -11.00
CA TRP A 89 18.79 -1.83 -11.42
C TRP A 89 17.88 -2.26 -10.27
N ASP A 90 18.43 -2.67 -9.12
CA ASP A 90 17.63 -2.98 -7.93
C ASP A 90 17.00 -1.69 -7.37
N ASP A 91 17.73 -0.56 -7.37
CA ASP A 91 17.19 0.74 -6.93
C ASP A 91 16.04 1.21 -7.85
N VAL A 92 16.16 0.98 -9.16
CA VAL A 92 15.11 1.30 -10.14
C VAL A 92 13.86 0.47 -9.85
N VAL A 93 14.02 -0.83 -9.60
CA VAL A 93 12.92 -1.74 -9.25
C VAL A 93 12.31 -1.35 -7.91
N GLU A 94 13.11 -1.05 -6.89
CA GLU A 94 12.61 -0.60 -5.59
C GLU A 94 11.82 0.71 -5.72
N LYS A 95 12.30 1.70 -6.47
CA LYS A 95 11.55 2.94 -6.74
C LYS A 95 10.25 2.66 -7.49
N LEU A 96 10.26 1.77 -8.47
CA LEU A 96 9.06 1.37 -9.21
C LEU A 96 8.05 0.64 -8.30
N VAL A 97 8.53 -0.24 -7.42
CA VAL A 97 7.69 -0.94 -6.44
C VAL A 97 7.15 0.03 -5.41
N ASN A 98 7.96 0.94 -4.88
CA ASN A 98 7.52 1.95 -3.92
C ASN A 98 6.48 2.89 -4.54
N SER A 99 6.69 3.36 -5.77
CA SER A 99 5.72 4.25 -6.45
C SER A 99 4.38 3.55 -6.77
N SER A 100 4.40 2.24 -7.03
CA SER A 100 3.18 1.45 -7.24
C SER A 100 2.51 0.99 -5.95
N LEU A 101 3.27 0.84 -4.85
CA LEU A 101 2.75 0.59 -3.50
C LEU A 101 2.08 1.83 -2.89
N THR A 102 2.51 3.03 -3.30
CA THR A 102 2.01 4.30 -2.77
C THR A 102 0.98 4.93 -3.71
N ARG A 103 -0.14 4.25 -3.96
CA ARG A 103 -1.39 5.00 -4.14
C ARG A 103 -1.96 5.23 -2.74
N GLU A 104 -1.55 6.33 -2.11
CA GLU A 104 -2.30 6.88 -0.97
C GLU A 104 -3.65 7.33 -1.51
N VAL A 105 -4.68 6.50 -1.29
CA VAL A 105 -6.03 6.83 -1.71
C VAL A 105 -6.82 7.21 -0.48
N ARG A 106 -7.71 8.20 -0.63
CA ARG A 106 -8.68 8.54 0.41
C ARG A 106 -9.82 7.55 0.37
N GLY A 107 -10.00 6.83 1.47
CA GLY A 107 -11.19 6.02 1.72
C GLY A 107 -12.22 6.82 2.51
N GLU A 108 -13.49 6.46 2.31
CA GLU A 108 -14.61 7.00 3.06
C GLU A 108 -15.50 5.85 3.52
N LEU A 109 -15.96 5.89 4.78
CA LEU A 109 -16.97 4.96 5.30
C LEU A 109 -17.83 5.65 6.36
N ILE A 110 -18.93 5.01 6.76
CA ILE A 110 -19.83 5.52 7.79
C ILE A 110 -19.64 4.69 9.06
N VAL A 111 -19.58 5.37 10.20
CA VAL A 111 -19.51 4.75 11.53
C VAL A 111 -20.66 5.26 12.38
N THR A 112 -21.40 4.33 12.97
CA THR A 112 -22.36 4.62 14.03
C THR A 112 -21.70 4.42 15.38
N CYS A 113 -21.67 5.45 16.20
CA CYS A 113 -21.13 5.46 17.55
C CYS A 113 -22.27 5.41 18.57
N SER A 114 -22.14 4.61 19.61
CA SER A 114 -23.05 4.63 20.76
C SER A 114 -22.29 4.76 22.06
N GLY A 115 -22.65 5.76 22.87
CA GLY A 115 -22.12 5.96 24.22
C GLY A 115 -22.89 5.23 25.32
N ASN A 116 -24.09 4.70 25.00
CA ASN A 116 -25.03 4.13 25.97
C ASN A 116 -25.66 2.81 25.49
N ALA A 117 -25.01 2.08 24.57
CA ALA A 117 -25.48 0.75 24.22
C ALA A 117 -25.53 -0.13 25.49
N ARG A 118 -26.48 -1.07 25.54
CA ARG A 118 -26.71 -2.00 26.68
C ARG A 118 -25.46 -2.72 27.20
N HIS A 119 -24.35 -2.68 26.47
CA HIS A 119 -23.10 -3.37 26.72
C HIS A 119 -21.86 -2.45 26.77
N GLY A 120 -22.07 -1.13 26.90
CA GLY A 120 -20.99 -0.13 26.99
C GLY A 120 -20.77 0.64 25.68
N ARG A 121 -19.72 1.45 25.66
CA ARG A 121 -19.37 2.30 24.53
C ARG A 121 -18.83 1.49 23.36
N GLY A 122 -19.31 1.77 22.15
CA GLY A 122 -18.86 1.04 20.98
C GLY A 122 -19.21 1.71 19.65
N ILE A 123 -18.67 1.12 18.58
CA ILE A 123 -18.87 1.57 17.21
C ILE A 123 -19.31 0.43 16.31
N HIS A 124 -20.09 0.77 15.30
CA HIS A 124 -20.47 -0.10 14.19
C HIS A 124 -20.04 0.56 12.87
N ILE A 125 -19.39 -0.22 12.00
CA ILE A 125 -18.94 0.26 10.69
C ILE A 125 -19.98 -0.17 9.64
N CYS A 126 -20.65 0.82 9.08
CA CYS A 126 -21.73 0.64 8.12
C CYS A 126 -21.12 0.40 6.73
N CYS A 127 -21.32 -0.81 6.21
CA CYS A 127 -21.00 -1.19 4.83
C CYS A 127 -19.52 -1.47 4.50
N ASP A 128 -18.69 -1.83 5.48
CA ASP A 128 -17.38 -2.42 5.21
C ASP A 128 -17.47 -3.97 5.15
N PRO A 129 -17.03 -4.64 4.06
CA PRO A 129 -17.18 -6.09 3.90
C PRO A 129 -16.57 -6.95 5.02
N LEU A 130 -15.54 -6.43 5.70
CA LEU A 130 -14.88 -7.13 6.80
C LEU A 130 -15.49 -6.72 8.14
N LEU A 131 -15.66 -5.42 8.37
CA LEU A 131 -15.98 -4.86 9.68
C LEU A 131 -17.47 -4.73 9.96
N SER A 132 -18.35 -4.84 8.95
CA SER A 132 -19.80 -4.92 9.19
C SER A 132 -20.26 -6.31 9.63
N GLY A 133 -19.46 -7.35 9.33
CA GLY A 133 -19.81 -8.75 9.57
C GLY A 133 -20.91 -9.29 8.64
N ILE A 134 -21.16 -10.60 8.68
CA ILE A 134 -22.08 -11.29 7.75
C ILE A 134 -23.53 -10.78 7.79
N ASN A 135 -23.95 -10.23 8.93
CA ASN A 135 -25.28 -9.65 9.12
C ASN A 135 -25.30 -8.11 9.10
N ASN A 136 -24.19 -7.47 8.73
CA ASN A 136 -24.02 -6.01 8.74
C ASN A 136 -24.34 -5.35 10.09
N ASN A 137 -24.06 -6.03 11.21
CA ASN A 137 -24.34 -5.52 12.55
C ASN A 137 -23.27 -5.94 13.57
N LEU A 138 -22.00 -5.94 13.16
CA LEU A 138 -20.88 -6.15 14.07
C LEU A 138 -20.54 -4.86 14.82
N TRP A 139 -20.32 -4.98 16.14
CA TRP A 139 -19.97 -3.87 17.03
C TRP A 139 -18.60 -4.09 17.66
N PHE A 140 -17.79 -3.04 17.68
CA PHE A 140 -16.49 -3.01 18.32
C PHE A 140 -16.57 -2.20 19.61
N PRO A 141 -16.18 -2.78 20.76
CA PRO A 141 -16.13 -2.04 22.02
C PRO A 141 -14.99 -1.02 21.98
N LEU A 142 -15.26 0.19 22.46
CA LEU A 142 -14.26 1.24 22.64
C LEU A 142 -14.02 1.49 24.13
N ASN A 143 -12.84 2.00 24.45
CA ASN A 143 -12.50 2.42 25.80
C ASN A 143 -13.22 3.74 26.13
N ASP A 144 -13.81 3.84 27.32
CA ASP A 144 -14.47 5.08 27.74
C ASP A 144 -13.51 6.27 27.84
N ALA A 145 -12.21 6.00 28.06
CA ALA A 145 -11.17 7.03 28.16
C ALA A 145 -10.69 7.57 26.79
N GLU A 146 -10.95 6.87 25.68
CA GLU A 146 -10.48 7.31 24.35
C GLU A 146 -11.54 8.16 23.63
N ASP A 147 -11.16 9.15 22.84
CA ASP A 147 -12.15 9.86 22.00
C ASP A 147 -12.59 9.01 20.80
N TRP A 148 -13.66 9.42 20.11
CA TRP A 148 -14.18 8.68 18.96
C TRP A 148 -13.14 8.54 17.84
N HIS A 149 -12.32 9.57 17.61
CA HIS A 149 -11.32 9.53 16.54
C HIS A 149 -10.27 8.46 16.80
N THR A 150 -9.72 8.44 18.02
CA THR A 150 -8.70 7.50 18.47
C THR A 150 -9.23 6.07 18.42
N GLY A 151 -10.45 5.84 18.93
CA GLY A 151 -11.05 4.50 18.92
C GLY A 151 -11.36 3.99 17.52
N ILE A 152 -11.92 4.84 16.65
CA ILE A 152 -12.20 4.50 15.25
C ILE A 152 -10.90 4.22 14.50
N GLU A 153 -9.89 5.09 14.61
CA GLU A 153 -8.60 4.90 13.96
C GLU A 153 -7.95 3.58 14.38
N ARG A 154 -7.95 3.28 15.68
CA ARG A 154 -7.42 2.03 16.21
C ARG A 154 -8.12 0.81 15.60
N VAL A 155 -9.45 0.82 15.49
CA VAL A 155 -10.19 -0.30 14.87
C VAL A 155 -9.85 -0.42 13.38
N LEU A 156 -9.83 0.69 12.63
CA LEU A 156 -9.53 0.64 11.18
C LEU A 156 -8.09 0.21 10.89
N THR A 157 -7.12 0.70 11.66
CA THR A 157 -5.70 0.37 11.50
C THR A 157 -5.39 -1.07 11.91
N MET A 158 -5.92 -1.53 13.05
CA MET A 158 -5.73 -2.92 13.49
C MET A 158 -6.28 -3.96 12.51
N ASN A 159 -7.29 -3.60 11.73
CA ASN A 159 -7.90 -4.49 10.73
C ASN A 159 -7.38 -4.25 9.31
N GLY A 160 -6.33 -3.43 9.13
CA GLY A 160 -5.72 -3.18 7.82
C GLY A 160 -6.60 -2.42 6.83
N ILE A 161 -7.63 -1.72 7.31
CA ILE A 161 -8.52 -0.90 6.45
C ILE A 161 -7.91 0.46 6.17
N ALA A 162 -7.26 1.06 7.18
CA ALA A 162 -6.68 2.40 7.11
C ALA A 162 -5.24 2.41 7.60
N GLU A 163 -4.44 3.33 7.07
CA GLU A 163 -3.14 3.73 7.66
C GLU A 163 -3.37 4.68 8.85
N ASN A 164 -4.31 5.62 8.68
CA ASN A 164 -4.75 6.54 9.74
C ASN A 164 -6.09 7.18 9.34
N VAL A 165 -6.82 7.69 10.34
CA VAL A 165 -8.01 8.53 10.13
C VAL A 165 -7.56 9.98 10.00
N VAL A 166 -8.18 10.70 9.07
CA VAL A 166 -7.84 12.12 8.83
C VAL A 166 -8.85 13.04 9.46
N ARG A 167 -10.14 12.70 9.38
CA ARG A 167 -11.19 13.44 10.06
C ARG A 167 -12.47 12.63 10.18
N LEU A 168 -13.29 13.05 11.14
CA LEU A 168 -14.67 12.64 11.31
C LEU A 168 -15.58 13.80 10.94
N GLU A 169 -16.54 13.56 10.05
CA GLU A 169 -17.58 14.52 9.71
C GLU A 169 -18.90 14.03 10.31
N PRO A 170 -19.54 14.78 11.22
CA PRO A 170 -20.81 14.37 11.81
C PRO A 170 -21.90 14.38 10.74
N LEU A 171 -22.57 13.24 10.56
CA LEU A 171 -23.72 13.10 9.65
C LEU A 171 -25.04 13.23 10.40
N ARG A 172 -25.12 12.62 11.57
CA ARG A 172 -26.30 12.63 12.42
C ARG A 172 -25.87 12.59 13.88
N ASP A 173 -26.45 13.47 14.69
CA ASP A 173 -26.27 13.44 16.13
C ASP A 173 -27.61 13.14 16.79
N GLY A 174 -27.76 11.91 17.26
CA GLY A 174 -28.95 11.43 17.95
C GLY A 174 -28.71 11.23 19.44
N PRO A 175 -29.77 11.11 20.25
CA PRO A 175 -29.65 11.00 21.70
C PRO A 175 -28.96 9.70 22.18
N GLU A 176 -28.99 8.63 21.38
CA GLU A 176 -28.37 7.33 21.73
C GLU A 176 -27.28 6.89 20.74
N TYR A 177 -27.32 7.42 19.51
CA TYR A 177 -26.45 7.05 18.41
C TYR A 177 -26.05 8.30 17.63
N SER A 178 -24.76 8.41 17.32
CA SER A 178 -24.22 9.47 16.47
C SER A 178 -23.51 8.82 15.28
N ASP A 179 -23.84 9.26 14.07
CA ASP A 179 -23.25 8.77 12.83
C ASP A 179 -22.19 9.74 12.32
N PHE A 180 -21.03 9.21 11.94
CA PHE A 180 -19.92 9.95 11.37
C PHE A 180 -19.54 9.40 10.01
N LYS A 181 -19.23 10.28 9.06
CA LYS A 181 -18.44 9.94 7.90
C LYS A 181 -16.97 10.01 8.29
N VAL A 182 -16.26 8.90 8.11
CA VAL A 182 -14.83 8.78 8.41
C VAL A 182 -14.07 8.91 7.10
N VAL A 183 -13.17 9.88 7.04
CA VAL A 183 -12.23 10.02 5.91
C VAL A 183 -10.87 9.54 6.39
N TYR A 184 -10.32 8.54 5.72
CA TYR A 184 -9.08 7.89 6.11
C TYR A 184 -8.11 7.72 4.94
N ASN A 185 -6.84 7.55 5.26
CA ASN A 185 -5.81 7.18 4.28
C ASN A 185 -5.75 5.66 4.18
N ARG A 186 -5.66 5.12 2.96
CA ARG A 186 -5.38 3.71 2.73
C ARG A 186 -4.36 3.53 1.63
N LYS A 187 -3.55 2.49 1.75
CA LYS A 187 -2.75 1.97 0.65
C LYS A 187 -3.64 1.03 -0.17
N VAL A 188 -3.71 1.27 -1.47
CA VAL A 188 -4.31 0.31 -2.39
C VAL A 188 -3.17 -0.47 -3.02
N PHE A 189 -3.17 -1.77 -2.78
CA PHE A 189 -2.30 -2.72 -3.46
C PHE A 189 -3.09 -3.21 -4.69
N ASP A 190 -2.69 -2.74 -5.89
CA ASP A 190 -3.18 -3.31 -7.16
C ASP A 190 -2.71 -4.77 -7.31
#